data_AF-A0A2N7DP97-F1
#
_entry.id   AF-A0A2N7DP97-F1
#
_cell.length_a   1.000
_cell.length_b   1.000
_cell.length_c   1.000
_cell.angle_alpha   90.00
_cell.angle_beta   90.00
_cell.angle_gamma   90.00
#
_symmetry.space_group_name_H-M   'P 1'
#
loop_
_entity.id
_entity.type
_entity.pdbx_description
1 polymer ?
#
loop_
_entity_poly.entity_id
_entity_poly.type
_entity_poly.pdbx_seq_one_letter_code
_entity_poly.pdbx_strand_id
1 'polypeptide(L)'
;MKLKLLMLAFAIGAVVPAQATSFNVCQKDVESSECKSYLDGVVDGALMYHDDASASRLDADSGYESRALKYRAGKRYQEANRSFCAERVPDKADIVLAIQEQTANKNINDLNELSILIDSLLNCQRLK
;
A
#
# COMPACT_ATOMS: atom_id res chain seq x y z
N MET A 1 -38.75 -18.38 47.13
CA MET A 1 -37.96 -18.69 45.90
C MET A 1 -38.32 -17.71 44.77
N LYS A 2 -37.91 -16.43 44.83
CA LYS A 2 -38.14 -15.46 43.73
C LYS A 2 -37.14 -14.29 43.81
N LEU A 3 -35.83 -14.55 43.83
CA LEU A 3 -34.84 -13.46 43.85
C LEU A 3 -33.45 -13.86 43.33
N LYS A 4 -33.38 -14.69 42.29
CA LYS A 4 -32.09 -15.12 41.71
C LYS A 4 -32.06 -15.12 40.17
N LEU A 5 -32.95 -14.38 39.52
CA LEU A 5 -33.12 -14.41 38.06
C LEU A 5 -32.88 -13.06 37.36
N LEU A 6 -32.26 -12.09 38.04
CA LEU A 6 -32.15 -10.71 37.56
C LEU A 6 -30.72 -10.17 37.46
N MET A 7 -29.72 -11.04 37.30
CA MET A 7 -28.29 -10.66 37.21
C MET A 7 -27.56 -11.30 36.03
N LEU A 8 -28.25 -11.57 34.91
CA LEU A 8 -27.64 -12.21 33.74
C LEU A 8 -27.97 -11.48 32.42
N ALA A 9 -27.97 -10.14 32.42
CA ALA A 9 -28.32 -9.37 31.22
C ALA A 9 -27.48 -8.10 31.00
N PHE A 10 -26.28 -7.99 31.59
CA PHE A 10 -25.40 -6.83 31.37
C PHE A 10 -23.96 -7.25 31.08
N ALA A 11 -23.79 -8.01 30.00
CA ALA A 11 -22.48 -8.26 29.40
C ALA A 11 -22.56 -8.07 27.88
N ILE A 12 -23.21 -6.99 27.45
CA ILE A 12 -22.96 -6.44 26.11
C ILE A 12 -21.75 -5.53 26.30
N GLY A 13 -20.56 -6.12 26.19
CA GLY A 13 -19.31 -5.37 26.20
C GLY A 13 -19.41 -4.30 25.13
N ALA A 14 -19.15 -3.05 25.53
CA ALA A 14 -19.06 -1.93 24.61
C ALA A 14 -17.91 -2.22 23.63
N VAL A 15 -18.25 -2.76 22.46
CA VAL A 15 -17.36 -2.76 21.31
C VAL A 15 -17.29 -1.30 20.89
N VAL A 16 -16.26 -0.60 21.39
CA VAL A 16 -15.96 0.75 20.92
C VAL A 16 -15.70 0.61 19.43
N PRO A 17 -16.50 1.23 18.55
CA PRO A 17 -16.20 1.17 17.13
C PRO A 17 -14.82 1.78 16.94
N ALA A 18 -13.89 1.02 16.38
CA ALA A 18 -12.60 1.54 15.97
C ALA A 18 -12.90 2.68 14.98
N GLN A 19 -12.74 3.92 15.44
CA GLN A 19 -12.93 5.07 14.58
C GLN A 19 -11.88 4.97 13.48
N ALA A 20 -12.31 5.01 12.23
CA ALA A 20 -11.41 5.04 11.09
C ALA A 20 -10.44 6.21 11.28
N THR A 21 -9.21 5.90 11.67
CA THR A 21 -8.15 6.89 11.79
C THR A 21 -7.86 7.40 10.38
N SER A 22 -7.90 8.72 10.21
CA SER A 22 -7.53 9.35 8.94
C SER A 22 -6.04 9.70 8.96
N PHE A 23 -5.45 9.94 7.79
CA PHE A 23 -4.06 10.35 7.64
C PHE A 23 -3.67 11.58 8.50
N ASN A 24 -4.64 12.36 8.98
CA ASN A 24 -4.44 13.44 9.94
C ASN A 24 -3.69 13.01 11.22
N VAL A 25 -3.73 11.73 11.61
CA VAL A 25 -2.92 11.24 12.75
C VAL A 25 -1.43 11.35 12.47
N CYS A 26 -1.01 11.06 11.25
CA CYS A 26 0.38 11.17 10.80
C CYS A 26 0.83 12.62 10.61
N GLN A 27 -0.11 13.52 10.27
CA GLN A 27 0.19 14.96 10.16
C GLN A 27 0.43 15.61 11.53
N LYS A 28 -0.15 15.07 12.60
CA LYS A 28 0.08 15.55 13.96
C LYS A 28 1.42 15.08 14.51
N ASP A 29 1.69 13.79 14.37
CA ASP A 29 2.93 13.15 14.83
C ASP A 29 3.20 11.88 14.02
N VAL A 30 4.23 11.96 13.17
CA VAL A 30 4.64 10.87 12.27
C VAL A 30 5.29 9.70 13.00
N GLU A 31 5.84 9.94 14.20
CA GLU A 31 6.48 8.93 15.05
C GLU A 31 5.49 8.28 16.03
N SER A 32 4.25 8.77 16.06
CA SER A 32 3.22 8.24 16.95
C SER A 32 2.88 6.78 16.61
N SER A 33 2.63 5.99 17.66
CA SER A 33 2.15 4.60 17.49
C SER A 33 0.85 4.50 16.69
N GLU A 34 0.03 5.54 16.74
CA GLU A 34 -1.23 5.68 16.01
C GLU A 34 -0.98 5.87 14.51
N CYS A 35 -0.04 6.75 14.13
CA CYS A 35 0.36 6.90 12.73
C CYS A 35 0.99 5.62 12.19
N LYS A 36 1.90 5.00 12.95
CA LYS A 36 2.55 3.76 12.53
C LYS A 36 1.53 2.64 12.26
N SER A 37 0.58 2.45 13.17
CA SER A 37 -0.48 1.45 13.01
C SER A 37 -1.38 1.74 11.82
N TYR A 38 -1.67 3.03 11.57
CA TYR A 38 -2.43 3.47 10.40
C TYR A 38 -1.67 3.14 9.09
N LEU A 39 -0.40 3.54 8.99
CA LEU A 39 0.43 3.28 7.81
C LEU A 39 0.62 1.79 7.57
N ASP A 40 0.84 1.00 8.63
CA ASP A 40 0.93 -0.45 8.52
C ASP A 40 -0.31 -1.05 7.87
N GLY A 41 -1.51 -0.62 8.29
CA GLY A 41 -2.77 -1.10 7.71
C GLY A 41 -3.00 -0.63 6.28
N VAL A 42 -2.61 0.60 5.95
CA VAL A 42 -2.69 1.13 4.58
C VAL A 42 -1.75 0.36 3.65
N VAL A 43 -0.50 0.16 4.07
CA VAL A 43 0.51 -0.57 3.28
C VAL A 43 0.14 -2.05 3.16
N ASP A 44 -0.40 -2.68 4.22
CA ASP A 44 -0.92 -4.05 4.13
C ASP A 44 -2.04 -4.17 3.09
N GLY A 45 -2.99 -3.22 3.10
CA GLY A 45 -4.05 -3.16 2.10
C GLY A 45 -3.49 -2.98 0.69
N ALA A 46 -2.52 -2.08 0.52
CA ALA A 46 -1.90 -1.82 -0.76
C ALA A 46 -1.13 -3.03 -1.29
N LEU A 47 -0.34 -3.72 -0.45
CA LEU A 47 0.37 -4.96 -0.80
C LEU A 47 -0.60 -6.10 -1.14
N MET A 48 -1.73 -6.19 -0.44
CA MET A 48 -2.74 -7.24 -0.69
C MET A 48 -3.42 -7.09 -2.06
N TYR A 49 -3.66 -5.85 -2.49
CA TYR A 49 -4.28 -5.54 -3.79
C TYR A 49 -3.27 -5.18 -4.88
N HIS A 50 -1.97 -5.19 -4.57
CA HIS A 50 -0.93 -4.95 -5.55
C HIS A 50 -0.90 -6.12 -6.53
N ASP A 51 -1.30 -5.85 -7.77
CA ASP A 51 -1.06 -6.78 -8.85
C ASP A 51 0.43 -6.91 -9.07
N ASP A 52 0.93 -8.14 -9.00
CA ASP A 52 2.33 -8.49 -9.20
C ASP A 52 2.75 -8.07 -10.63
N ALA A 53 3.25 -6.84 -10.77
CA ALA A 53 3.56 -6.22 -12.06
C ALA A 53 4.64 -6.99 -12.85
N SER A 54 5.32 -7.93 -12.20
CA SER A 54 6.21 -8.93 -12.81
C SER A 54 5.49 -9.89 -13.77
N ALA A 55 4.16 -10.03 -13.65
CA ALA A 55 3.33 -10.86 -14.51
C ALA A 55 2.62 -10.08 -15.63
N SER A 56 2.55 -8.75 -15.50
CA SER A 56 1.99 -7.84 -16.51
C SER A 56 2.87 -7.87 -17.77
N ARG A 57 2.43 -8.65 -18.75
CA ARG A 57 2.95 -8.52 -20.11
C ARG A 57 2.48 -7.17 -20.62
N LEU A 58 3.41 -6.32 -21.05
CA LEU A 58 3.05 -5.09 -21.78
C LEU A 58 2.04 -5.47 -22.86
N ASP A 59 0.84 -4.91 -22.76
CA ASP A 59 -0.24 -5.19 -23.69
C ASP A 59 0.28 -4.96 -25.10
N ALA A 60 0.31 -6.03 -25.89
CA ALA A 60 0.98 -6.05 -27.17
C ALA A 60 0.36 -5.09 -28.22
N ASP A 61 -0.77 -4.46 -27.89
CA ASP A 61 -1.65 -3.77 -28.84
C ASP A 61 -1.94 -2.29 -28.54
N SER A 62 -1.33 -1.65 -27.55
CA SER A 62 -1.73 -0.27 -27.15
C SER A 62 -0.91 0.90 -27.72
N GLY A 63 0.26 0.71 -28.35
CA GLY A 63 1.12 1.86 -28.71
C GLY A 63 2.26 1.63 -29.72
N TYR A 64 3.09 2.65 -29.92
CA TYR A 64 4.34 2.55 -30.70
C TYR A 64 5.40 1.78 -29.88
N GLU A 65 5.39 2.00 -28.58
CA GLU A 65 6.26 1.42 -27.56
C GLU A 65 6.05 -0.10 -27.47
N SER A 66 4.79 -0.57 -27.41
CA SER A 66 4.47 -2.00 -27.41
C SER A 66 4.95 -2.70 -28.70
N ARG A 67 4.84 -2.00 -29.84
CA ARG A 67 5.35 -2.48 -31.14
C ARG A 67 6.86 -2.52 -31.20
N ALA A 68 7.56 -1.52 -30.66
CA ALA A 68 9.01 -1.54 -30.53
C ALA A 68 9.48 -2.72 -29.68
N LEU A 69 8.70 -3.06 -28.65
CA LEU A 69 9.02 -4.15 -27.74
C LEU A 69 8.70 -5.55 -28.28
N LYS A 70 7.97 -5.67 -29.40
CA LYS A 70 7.62 -6.94 -30.05
C LYS A 70 8.84 -7.67 -30.67
N TYR A 71 9.88 -6.93 -31.03
CA TYR A 71 11.08 -7.46 -31.66
C TYR A 71 12.06 -8.06 -30.64
N ARG A 72 13.07 -8.83 -31.10
CA ARG A 72 14.02 -9.55 -30.22
C ARG A 72 14.69 -8.65 -29.17
N ALA A 73 15.08 -7.43 -29.52
CA ALA A 73 15.66 -6.48 -28.57
C ALA A 73 14.64 -6.07 -27.50
N GLY A 74 13.40 -5.84 -27.91
CA GLY A 74 12.28 -5.56 -27.03
C GLY A 74 11.93 -6.68 -26.06
N LYS A 75 11.89 -7.92 -26.53
CA LYS A 75 11.74 -9.13 -25.70
C LYS A 75 12.82 -9.23 -24.62
N ARG A 76 14.09 -9.02 -24.98
CA ARG A 76 15.20 -9.04 -24.03
C ARG A 76 15.06 -7.94 -22.97
N TYR A 77 14.58 -6.77 -23.37
CA TYR A 77 14.30 -5.67 -22.45
C TYR A 77 13.16 -6.02 -21.49
N GLN A 78 12.07 -6.61 -21.99
CA GLN A 78 10.96 -7.10 -21.16
C GLN A 78 11.42 -8.16 -20.15
N GLU A 79 12.22 -9.13 -20.60
CA GLU A 79 12.78 -10.18 -19.74
C GLU A 79 13.73 -9.61 -18.68
N ALA A 80 14.59 -8.66 -19.05
CA ALA A 80 15.48 -7.97 -18.11
C ALA A 80 14.70 -7.14 -17.07
N ASN A 81 13.63 -6.46 -17.48
CA ASN A 81 12.78 -5.73 -16.53
C ASN A 81 12.03 -6.69 -15.60
N ARG A 82 11.56 -7.84 -16.13
CA ARG A 82 10.92 -8.88 -15.32
C ARG A 82 11.88 -9.47 -14.29
N SER A 83 13.12 -9.81 -14.68
CA SER A 83 14.13 -10.29 -13.73
C SER A 83 14.49 -9.21 -12.71
N PHE A 84 14.64 -7.96 -13.16
CA PHE A 84 14.90 -6.82 -12.28
C PHE A 84 13.81 -6.65 -11.21
N CYS A 85 12.55 -6.90 -11.56
CA CYS A 85 11.42 -6.79 -10.63
C CYS A 85 11.20 -8.02 -9.76
N ALA A 86 11.50 -9.21 -10.25
CA ALA A 86 11.42 -10.43 -9.45
C ALA A 86 12.34 -10.39 -8.22
N GLU A 87 13.47 -9.68 -8.31
CA GLU A 87 14.41 -9.49 -7.20
C GLU A 87 14.04 -8.34 -6.25
N ARG A 88 13.03 -7.53 -6.58
CA ARG A 88 12.66 -6.31 -5.84
C ARG A 88 11.19 -6.35 -5.44
N VAL A 89 10.85 -7.40 -4.68
CA VAL A 89 9.56 -7.47 -4.01
C VAL A 89 9.48 -6.33 -3.00
N PRO A 90 8.43 -5.49 -3.02
CA PRO A 90 8.31 -4.38 -2.09
C PRO A 90 8.25 -4.90 -0.65
N ASP A 91 9.13 -4.37 0.22
CA ASP A 91 9.12 -4.68 1.65
C ASP A 91 8.23 -3.69 2.41
N LYS A 92 7.38 -4.22 3.30
CA LYS A 92 6.44 -3.40 4.07
C LYS A 92 7.16 -2.35 4.92
N ALA A 93 8.21 -2.74 5.64
CA ALA A 93 8.89 -1.84 6.57
C ALA A 93 9.58 -0.70 5.82
N ASP A 94 10.19 -1.00 4.67
CA ASP A 94 10.81 0.00 3.80
C ASP A 94 9.78 1.00 3.25
N ILE A 95 8.59 0.53 2.84
CA ILE A 95 7.51 1.41 2.36
C ILE A 95 7.00 2.32 3.48
N VAL A 96 6.74 1.76 4.67
CA VAL A 96 6.25 2.54 5.81
C VAL A 96 7.28 3.61 6.18
N LEU A 97 8.57 3.26 6.24
CA LEU A 97 9.65 4.19 6.51
C LEU A 97 9.70 5.31 5.47
N ALA A 98 9.63 4.98 4.17
CA ALA A 98 9.60 5.98 3.11
C ALA A 98 8.40 6.94 3.24
N ILE A 99 7.20 6.42 3.56
CA ILE A 99 6.03 7.26 3.79
C ILE A 99 6.22 8.18 5.00
N GLN A 100 6.79 7.67 6.09
CA GLN A 100 7.09 8.47 7.28
C GLN A 100 8.07 9.59 6.95
N GLU A 101 9.15 9.31 6.23
CA GLU A 101 10.12 10.32 5.78
C GLU A 101 9.46 11.39 4.90
N GLN A 102 8.65 10.99 3.92
CA GLN A 102 7.94 11.93 3.04
C GLN A 102 6.91 12.77 3.82
N THR A 103 6.23 12.19 4.80
CA THR A 103 5.29 12.90 5.67
C THR A 103 6.02 13.89 6.57
N ALA A 104 7.16 13.51 7.17
CA ALA A 104 7.98 14.38 8.00
C ALA A 104 8.53 15.58 7.20
N ASN A 105 8.84 15.36 5.92
CA ASN A 105 9.25 16.40 4.98
C ASN A 105 8.10 17.25 4.43
N LYS A 106 6.84 16.98 4.83
CA LYS A 106 5.62 17.65 4.34
C LYS A 106 5.38 17.51 2.83
N ASN A 107 5.91 16.43 2.25
CA ASN A 107 5.69 16.10 0.84
C ASN A 107 4.36 15.36 0.62
N ILE A 108 3.67 14.97 1.72
CA ILE A 108 2.36 14.34 1.70
C ILE A 108 1.43 15.11 2.64
N ASN A 109 0.41 15.73 2.07
CA ASN A 109 -0.54 16.59 2.76
C ASN A 109 -1.97 16.03 2.69
N ASP A 110 -2.22 15.06 1.83
CA ASP A 110 -3.53 14.43 1.68
C ASP A 110 -3.43 12.95 1.26
N LEU A 111 -4.60 12.30 1.23
CA LEU A 111 -4.73 10.90 0.87
C LEU A 111 -4.39 10.60 -0.60
N ASN A 112 -4.56 11.58 -1.49
CA ASN A 112 -4.27 11.42 -2.91
C ASN A 112 -2.75 11.40 -3.13
N GLU A 113 -2.01 12.31 -2.50
CA GLU A 113 -0.55 12.31 -2.49
C GLU A 113 0.02 11.03 -1.86
N LEU A 114 -0.60 10.55 -0.77
CA LEU A 114 -0.23 9.28 -0.14
C LEU A 114 -0.44 8.10 -1.12
N SER A 115 -1.59 8.04 -1.79
CA SER A 115 -1.89 7.00 -2.77
C SER A 115 -0.89 7.01 -3.94
N ILE A 116 -0.57 8.19 -4.47
CA ILE A 116 0.40 8.34 -5.56
C ILE A 116 1.79 7.85 -5.12
N LEU A 117 2.20 8.19 -3.89
CA LEU A 117 3.47 7.73 -3.37
C LEU A 117 3.49 6.19 -3.23
N ILE A 118 2.45 5.61 -2.62
CA ILE A 118 2.33 4.15 -2.46
C ILE A 118 2.39 3.46 -3.82
N ASP A 119 1.64 3.93 -4.82
CA ASP A 119 1.69 3.38 -6.18
C ASP A 119 3.09 3.48 -6.77
N SER A 120 3.81 4.57 -6.52
CA SER A 120 5.19 4.73 -7.00
C SER A 120 6.19 3.80 -6.32
N LEU A 121 5.99 3.49 -5.03
CA LEU A 121 6.84 2.60 -4.24
C LEU A 121 6.58 1.13 -4.57
N LEU A 122 5.34 0.78 -4.92
CA LEU A 122 4.95 -0.57 -5.33
C LEU A 122 5.28 -0.86 -6.79
N ASN A 123 5.29 0.15 -7.67
CA ASN A 123 5.59 -0.05 -9.08
C ASN A 123 7.08 -0.25 -9.34
N CYS A 124 7.47 -1.47 -9.68
CA CYS A 124 8.82 -1.76 -10.14
C CYS A 124 9.10 -1.37 -11.61
N GLN A 125 8.06 -1.02 -12.39
CA GLN A 125 8.23 -0.73 -13.81
C GLN A 125 9.12 0.50 -14.04
N ARG A 126 10.26 0.29 -14.71
CA ARG A 126 11.07 1.36 -15.32
C ARG A 126 10.43 1.95 -16.59
N LEU A 127 9.32 1.37 -17.03
CA LEU A 127 8.63 1.72 -18.25
C LEU A 127 7.50 2.69 -17.94
N LYS A 128 7.63 3.91 -18.45
CA LYS A 128 6.52 4.82 -18.73
C LYS A 128 6.50 5.09 -20.22
#